data_AF-A0A0Q3TKI0-F1
#
_entry.id   AF-A0A0Q3TKI0-F1
#
_cell.length_a   1.000
_cell.length_b   1.000
_cell.length_c   1.000
_cell.angle_alpha   90.00
_cell.angle_beta   90.00
_cell.angle_gamma   90.00
#
_symmetry.space_group_name_H-M   'P 1'
#
loop_
_entity.id
_entity.type
_entity.pdbx_description
1 polymer ?
#
loop_
_entity_poly.entity_id
_entity_poly.type
_entity_poly.pdbx_seq_one_letter_code
_entity_poly.pdbx_strand_id
1 'polypeptide(L)' 'MSKDQLSILIEKKRAELIEMVMIEGLHSPNTILYSQELDQLLNQYNEIYIVKRTSSSLVTNKSS' A
#
# COMPACT_ATOMS: atom_id res chain seq x y z
N MET A 1 1.08 -7.72 11.71
CA MET A 1 2.06 -6.68 11.35
C MET A 1 1.70 -5.40 12.09
N SER A 2 2.70 -4.62 12.54
CA SER A 2 2.45 -3.26 13.03
C SER A 2 2.40 -2.28 11.84
N LYS A 3 1.85 -1.09 12.07
CA LYS A 3 1.75 -0.04 11.05
C LYS A 3 3.12 0.33 10.49
N ASP A 4 4.12 0.44 11.36
CA ASP A 4 5.48 0.84 10.99
C ASP A 4 6.18 -0.26 10.17
N GLN A 5 6.00 -1.53 10.56
CA GLN A 5 6.55 -2.65 9.80
C GLN A 5 5.98 -2.71 8.38
N LEU A 6 4.67 -2.51 8.23
CA LEU A 6 4.05 -2.48 6.90
C LEU A 6 4.51 -1.26 6.09
N SER A 7 4.69 -0.10 6.73
CA SER A 7 5.25 1.09 6.09
C SER A 7 6.67 0.87 5.57
N ILE A 8 7.52 0.19 6.36
CA ILE A 8 8.90 -0.14 5.95
C ILE A 8 8.88 -1.06 4.72
N LEU A 9 7.98 -2.06 4.70
CA LEU A 9 7.86 -2.96 3.55
C LEU A 9 7.41 -2.24 2.28
N ILE A 10 6.48 -1.29 2.39
CA ILE A 10 6.04 -0.45 1.26
C ILE A 10 7.21 0.36 0.69
N GLU A 11 7.97 1.04 1.54
CA GLU A 11 9.11 1.85 1.08
C GLU A 11 10.22 0.99 0.47
N LYS A 12 10.50 -0.17 1.07
CA LYS A 12 11.45 -1.13 0.50
C LYS A 12 11.00 -1.57 -0.89
N LYS A 13 9.74 -1.99 -1.04
CA LYS A 13 9.23 -2.47 -2.33
C LYS A 13 9.17 -1.36 -3.38
N ARG A 14 8.90 -0.13 -2.96
CA ARG A 14 8.95 1.05 -3.83
C ARG A 14 10.36 1.32 -4.36
N ALA A 15 11.38 1.21 -3.50
CA ALA A 15 12.77 1.35 -3.94
C ALA A 15 13.16 0.27 -4.95
N GLU A 16 12.80 -0.99 -4.67
CA GLU A 16 13.00 -2.13 -5.59
C GLU A 16 12.31 -1.90 -6.94
N LEU A 17 11.08 -1.39 -6.95
CA LEU A 17 10.36 -1.06 -8.18
C LEU A 17 11.07 0.03 -8.99
N ILE A 18 11.55 1.10 -8.33
CA ILE A 18 12.27 2.19 -9.01
C ILE A 18 13.54 1.65 -9.67
N GLU A 19 14.31 0.82 -8.95
CA GLU A 19 15.50 0.17 -9.49
C GLU A 19 15.13 -0.73 -10.69
N MET A 20 14.05 -1.52 -10.56
CA MET A 20 13.58 -2.39 -11.63
C MET A 20 13.20 -1.63 -12.91
N VAL A 21 12.49 -0.50 -12.73
CA VAL A 21 12.12 0.40 -13.84
C VAL A 21 13.36 0.94 -14.54
N MET A 22 14.41 1.29 -13.78
CA MET A 22 15.66 1.79 -14.35
C MET A 22 16.41 0.71 -15.14
N ILE A 23 16.31 -0.57 -14.73
CA ILE A 23 17.03 -1.68 -15.37
C ILE A 23 16.26 -2.24 -16.58
N GLU A 24 14.97 -2.55 -16.41
CA GLU A 24 14.19 -3.28 -17.41
C GLU A 24 13.12 -2.44 -18.11
N GLY A 25 12.91 -1.20 -17.65
CA GLY A 25 11.88 -0.31 -18.18
C GLY A 25 10.49 -0.61 -17.65
N LEU A 26 9.57 0.31 -17.92
CA LEU A 26 8.19 0.31 -17.38
C LEU A 26 7.33 -0.85 -17.87
N HIS A 27 7.60 -1.38 -19.06
CA HIS A 27 6.78 -2.42 -19.68
C HIS A 27 7.34 -3.83 -19.46
N SER A 28 8.43 -3.99 -18.71
CA SER A 28 8.92 -5.32 -18.37
C SER A 28 7.89 -6.06 -17.51
N PRO A 29 7.66 -7.37 -17.77
CA PRO A 29 6.87 -8.22 -16.89
C PRO A 29 7.28 -8.13 -15.41
N ASN A 30 8.58 -8.00 -15.12
CA ASN A 30 9.07 -7.91 -13.74
C ASN A 30 8.71 -6.56 -13.10
N THR A 31 8.84 -5.47 -13.85
CA THR A 31 8.42 -4.13 -13.40
C THR A 31 6.93 -4.09 -13.11
N ILE A 32 6.12 -4.71 -13.97
CA ILE A 32 4.67 -4.82 -13.77
C ILE A 32 4.36 -5.65 -12.52
N LEU A 33 5.04 -6.78 -12.32
CA LEU A 33 4.86 -7.61 -11.12
C LEU A 33 5.21 -6.84 -9.84
N TYR A 34 6.33 -6.11 -9.84
CA TYR A 34 6.76 -5.33 -8.68
C TYR A 34 5.78 -4.19 -8.37
N SER A 35 5.19 -3.59 -9.41
CA SER A 35 4.12 -2.60 -9.24
C SER A 35 2.87 -3.22 -8.62
N GLN A 36 2.48 -4.42 -9.02
CA GLN A 36 1.32 -5.13 -8.47
C GLN A 36 1.55 -5.50 -7.00
N GLU A 37 2.75 -5.96 -6.65
CA GLU A 37 3.11 -6.29 -5.27
C GLU A 37 3.12 -5.05 -4.37
N LEU A 38 3.62 -3.91 -4.89
CA LEU A 38 3.55 -2.63 -4.18
C LEU A 38 2.09 -2.20 -3.94
N ASP A 39 1.24 -2.31 -4.96
CA ASP A 39 -0.20 -2.01 -4.86
C ASP A 39 -0.89 -2.89 -3.81
N GLN A 40 -0.56 -4.17 -3.73
CA GLN A 40 -1.11 -5.07 -2.72
C GLN A 40 -0.70 -4.65 -1.29
N LEU A 41 0.54 -4.20 -1.09
CA LEU A 41 1.00 -3.69 0.21
C LEU A 41 0.28 -2.39 0.60
N LEU A 42 0.10 -1.48 -0.36
CA LEU A 42 -0.65 -0.23 -0.17
C LEU A 42 -2.12 -0.51 0.18
N ASN A 43 -2.76 -1.44 -0.53
CA ASN A 43 -4.14 -1.83 -0.25
C ASN A 43 -4.28 -2.44 1.15
N GLN A 44 -3.38 -3.35 1.55
CA GLN A 44 -3.37 -3.90 2.91
C GLN A 44 -3.20 -2.81 3.97
N TYR A 45 -2.31 -1.85 3.74
CA TYR A 45 -2.12 -0.73 4.66
C TYR A 45 -3.37 0.13 4.79
N ASN A 46 -4.01 0.43 3.66
CA ASN A 46 -5.24 1.20 3.61
C ASN A 46 -6.39 0.49 4.32
N GLU A 47 -6.60 -0.80 4.07
CA GLU A 47 -7.63 -1.60 4.75
C GLU A 47 -7.44 -1.63 6.26
N ILE A 48 -6.21 -1.88 6.72
CA ILE A 48 -5.93 -2.08 8.14
C ILE A 48 -5.93 -0.75 8.91
N TYR A 49 -5.39 0.33 8.35
CA TYR A 49 -5.08 1.56 9.10
C TYR A 49 -5.79 2.83 8.61
N ILE A 50 -6.32 2.86 7.39
CA ILE A 50 -7.05 4.01 6.84
C ILE A 50 -8.55 3.79 6.94
N VAL A 51 -9.08 2.66 6.45
CA VAL A 51 -10.53 2.35 6.48
C VAL A 51 -11.06 2.17 7.90
N LYS A 52 -10.26 1.62 8.83
CA LYS A 52 -10.65 1.55 10.25
C LYS A 52 -10.91 2.91 10.89
N ARG A 53 -10.29 4.00 10.40
CA ARG A 53 -10.50 5.36 10.91
C ARG A 53 -11.79 6.01 10.39
N THR A 54 -12.26 5.63 9.21
CA THR A 54 -13.51 6.18 8.65
C THR A 54 -14.75 5.51 9.26
N SER A 55 -14.71 4.19 9.52
CA SER A 55 -15.83 3.47 10.14
C SER A 55 -16.05 3.83 11.62
N SER A 56 -15.04 4.33 12.32
CA SER A 56 -15.15 4.76 13.72
C SER A 56 -15.62 6.22 13.87
N SER A 57 -15.70 7.01 12.79
CA SER A 57 -16.27 8.38 12.80
C SER A 57 -17.73 8.46 12.34
N LEU A 58 -18.36 7.37 11.91
CA LEU A 58 -19.74 7.36 11.39
C LEU A 58 -20.81 6.85 12.38
N VAL A 59 -20.47 6.60 13.66
CA VAL A 59 -21.40 6.00 14.64
C VAL A 59 -21.87 6.97 15.74
N THR A 60 -21.77 8.30 15.56
CA THR A 60 -22.22 9.26 16.60
C THR A 60 -23.28 10.28 16.19
N ASN A 61 -23.92 10.15 15.03
CA ASN A 61 -24.99 11.07 14.63
C ASN A 61 -26.24 10.37 14.05
N LYS A 62 -26.93 9.59 14.89
CA LYS A 62 -28.36 9.34 14.68
C LYS A 62 -29.12 9.31 16.01
N SER A 63 -29.20 10.48 16.63
CA SER A 63 -30.17 10.80 17.68
C SER A 63 -30.87 12.09 17.27
N SER A 64 -32.16 11.99 16.93
CA SER A 64 -33.26 12.97 17.02
C SER A 64 -34.31 12.72 15.94
#